data_AF-A0ABD2R4Y1-F1
#
_entry.id   AF-A0ABD2R4Y1-F1
#
_cell.length_a   1.000
_cell.length_b   1.000
_cell.length_c   1.000
_cell.angle_alpha   90.00
_cell.angle_beta   90.00
_cell.angle_gamma   90.00
#
_symmetry.space_group_name_H-M   'P 1'
#
loop_
_entity.id
_entity.type
_entity.pdbx_description
1 polymer ?
#
loop_
_entity_poly.entity_id
_entity_poly.type
_entity_poly.pdbx_seq_one_letter_code
_entity_poly.pdbx_strand_id
1 'polypeptide(L)'
;MNQVSCRFQVVAYCQQVWWFEVSGTVKFPFPPDIYTLTFRIHIGKFLKRLGRRVSNFEHTHGWDLGPVRYELSTSDGQCVVSECRLHDIKQDDAKGTIKRGCWIEYKVGEFIVSRSNPVTEVRFSMKQIDCTHSKGGLCLDSVSIIPSNLRRRRRTGSFRK
;
A
#
# COMPACT_ATOMS: atom_id res chain seq x y z
N MET A 1 -15.74 -13.78 -9.65
CA MET A 1 -15.33 -12.40 -9.31
C MET A 1 -13.81 -12.41 -9.24
N ASN A 2 -13.14 -11.82 -10.23
CA ASN A 2 -11.70 -12.02 -10.40
C ASN A 2 -10.95 -10.92 -9.64
N GLN A 3 -10.09 -11.31 -8.70
CA GLN A 3 -9.21 -10.42 -7.96
C GLN A 3 -7.78 -10.67 -8.43
N VAL A 4 -7.02 -9.61 -8.68
CA VAL A 4 -5.57 -9.72 -8.95
C VAL A 4 -4.82 -9.25 -7.70
N SER A 5 -4.05 -10.16 -7.12
CA SER A 5 -3.15 -9.86 -6.01
C SER A 5 -1.76 -10.33 -6.39
N CYS A 6 -0.81 -9.40 -6.46
CA CYS A 6 0.61 -9.72 -6.58
C CYS A 6 1.20 -9.71 -5.17
N ARG A 7 1.39 -10.89 -4.58
CA ARG A 7 2.11 -11.06 -3.32
C ARG A 7 3.55 -11.41 -3.61
N PHE A 8 4.50 -10.66 -3.05
CA PHE A 8 5.89 -11.03 -3.15
C PHE A 8 6.14 -12.27 -2.29
N GLN A 9 6.87 -13.27 -2.83
CA GLN A 9 7.23 -14.48 -2.05
C GLN A 9 8.16 -14.17 -0.88
N VAL A 10 8.87 -13.04 -0.97
CA VAL A 10 9.77 -12.50 0.05
C VAL A 10 9.39 -11.05 0.31
N VAL A 11 9.34 -10.65 1.58
CA VAL A 11 9.11 -9.26 1.96
C VAL A 11 10.44 -8.51 1.84
N ALA A 12 10.46 -7.46 1.03
CA ALA A 12 11.61 -6.56 0.98
C ALA A 12 11.64 -5.70 2.25
N TYR A 13 12.76 -5.73 2.97
CA TYR A 13 13.04 -4.86 4.12
C TYR A 13 14.11 -3.86 3.75
N CYS A 14 13.73 -2.58 3.68
CA CYS A 14 14.65 -1.51 3.37
C CYS A 14 15.43 -1.10 4.64
N GLN A 15 16.72 -1.47 4.74
CA GLN A 15 17.56 -1.10 5.89
C GLN A 15 17.94 0.39 5.87
N GLN A 16 18.46 0.89 4.75
CA GLN A 16 18.82 2.29 4.58
C GLN A 16 18.81 2.69 3.09
N VAL A 17 18.10 3.77 2.76
CA VAL A 17 18.09 4.39 1.41
C VAL A 17 18.02 5.90 1.52
N TRP A 18 18.49 6.63 0.51
CA TRP A 18 18.38 8.09 0.42
C TRP A 18 17.19 8.53 -0.42
N TRP A 19 16.75 7.71 -1.36
CA TRP A 19 15.53 7.91 -2.13
C TRP A 19 14.79 6.58 -2.19
N PHE A 20 13.46 6.64 -2.17
CA PHE A 20 12.62 5.45 -2.23
C PHE A 20 11.67 5.52 -3.41
N GLU A 21 11.70 4.49 -4.24
CA GLU A 21 10.72 4.28 -5.31
C GLU A 21 10.40 2.79 -5.44
N VAL A 22 9.12 2.48 -5.48
CA VAL A 22 8.60 1.20 -5.97
C VAL A 22 7.64 1.50 -7.09
N SER A 23 7.84 0.87 -8.25
CA SER A 23 6.95 1.00 -9.40
C SER A 23 6.68 -0.36 -10.03
N GLY A 24 5.58 -0.46 -10.76
CA GLY A 24 5.17 -1.70 -11.41
C GLY A 24 4.15 -1.48 -12.50
N THR A 25 3.94 -2.53 -13.28
CA THR A 25 2.95 -2.57 -14.37
C THR A 25 2.27 -3.93 -14.40
N VAL A 26 0.95 -3.95 -14.56
CA VAL A 26 0.14 -5.16 -14.70
C VAL A 26 -0.73 -5.03 -15.94
N LYS A 27 -0.71 -6.04 -16.81
CA LYS A 27 -1.65 -6.17 -17.93
C LYS A 27 -2.60 -7.32 -17.62
N PHE A 28 -3.90 -7.04 -17.55
CA PHE A 28 -4.88 -8.07 -17.21
C PHE A 28 -6.24 -7.78 -17.86
N PRO A 29 -6.99 -8.81 -18.31
CA PRO A 29 -8.35 -8.66 -18.83
C PRO A 29 -9.34 -8.47 -17.68
N PHE A 30 -9.31 -7.30 -17.03
CA PHE A 30 -10.22 -7.00 -15.93
C PHE A 30 -11.67 -6.99 -16.42
N PRO A 31 -12.61 -7.66 -15.70
CA PRO A 31 -14.03 -7.45 -15.95
C PRO A 31 -14.42 -5.99 -15.76
N PRO A 32 -15.46 -5.48 -16.45
CA PRO A 32 -15.92 -4.11 -16.27
C PRO A 32 -16.38 -3.84 -14.84
N ASP A 33 -15.71 -2.94 -14.14
CA ASP A 33 -16.02 -2.48 -12.78
C ASP A 33 -15.15 -1.26 -12.45
N ILE A 34 -15.36 -0.69 -11.25
CA ILE A 34 -14.43 0.25 -10.62
C ILE A 34 -13.48 -0.55 -9.73
N TYR A 35 -12.18 -0.40 -9.94
CA TYR A 35 -11.16 -1.08 -9.16
C TYR A 35 -10.40 -0.10 -8.28
N THR A 36 -10.05 -0.54 -7.08
CA THR A 36 -9.15 0.19 -6.18
C THR A 36 -7.76 -0.46 -6.19
N LEU A 37 -6.72 0.36 -6.33
CA LEU A 37 -5.33 -0.07 -6.16
C LEU A 37 -4.81 0.30 -4.76
N THR A 38 -4.18 -0.67 -4.08
CA THR A 38 -3.56 -0.46 -2.75
C THR A 38 -2.16 -1.06 -2.64
N PHE A 39 -1.29 -0.38 -1.90
CA PHE A 39 -0.04 -0.95 -1.37
C PHE A 39 -0.29 -1.47 0.05
N ARG A 40 0.23 -2.67 0.35
CA ARG A 40 0.24 -3.23 1.69
C ARG A 40 1.63 -3.10 2.29
N ILE A 41 1.80 -2.21 3.25
CA ILE A 41 3.10 -1.89 3.85
C ILE A 41 3.07 -2.05 5.37
N HIS A 42 4.25 -2.12 5.97
CA HIS A 42 4.46 -2.14 7.42
C HIS A 42 5.71 -1.33 7.76
N ILE A 43 5.67 -0.62 8.88
CA ILE A 43 6.80 0.12 9.42
C ILE A 43 7.36 -0.64 10.62
N GLY A 44 8.68 -0.81 10.63
CA GLY A 44 9.44 -1.59 11.61
C GLY A 44 9.81 -2.98 11.10
N LYS A 45 10.59 -3.71 11.90
CA LYS A 45 10.94 -5.12 11.66
C LYS A 45 10.10 -6.01 12.54
N PHE A 46 9.59 -7.12 11.99
CA PHE A 46 8.94 -8.14 12.81
C PHE A 46 9.98 -8.93 13.60
N LEU A 47 9.80 -8.99 14.92
CA LEU A 47 10.54 -9.87 15.81
C LEU A 47 9.58 -10.86 16.47
N LYS A 48 10.04 -12.09 16.69
CA LYS A 48 9.38 -13.03 17.60
C LYS A 48 10.09 -12.96 18.95
N ARG A 49 9.39 -12.52 19.99
CA ARG A 49 9.90 -12.53 21.37
C ARG A 49 8.94 -13.31 22.24
N LEU A 50 9.42 -14.39 22.87
CA LEU A 50 8.63 -15.26 23.75
C LEU A 50 7.30 -15.72 23.11
N GLY A 51 7.34 -16.18 21.86
CA GLY A 51 6.15 -16.66 21.13
C GLY A 51 5.18 -15.57 20.66
N ARG A 52 5.36 -14.30 21.06
CA ARG A 52 4.55 -13.16 20.60
C ARG A 52 5.26 -12.42 19.46
N ARG A 53 4.48 -11.99 18.46
CA ARG A 53 4.98 -11.11 17.38
C ARG A 53 5.04 -9.69 17.91
N VAL A 54 6.23 -9.10 17.91
CA VAL A 54 6.50 -7.73 18.34
C VAL A 54 7.12 -6.98 17.15
N SER A 55 6.92 -5.67 17.07
CA SER A 55 7.60 -4.84 16.07
C SER A 55 8.76 -4.10 16.71
N ASN A 56 9.93 -4.19 16.08
CA ASN A 56 11.11 -3.40 16.43
C ASN A 56 11.21 -2.20 15.49
N PHE A 57 11.46 -1.02 16.05
CA PHE A 57 11.56 0.26 15.34
C PHE A 57 12.95 0.88 15.40
N GLU A 58 13.95 0.18 15.95
CA GLU A 58 15.32 0.68 16.13
C GLU A 58 15.95 1.23 14.84
N HIS A 59 15.61 0.66 13.68
CA HIS A 59 16.09 1.14 12.36
C HIS A 59 15.01 1.89 11.56
N THR A 60 13.89 2.26 12.17
CA THR A 60 12.85 3.06 11.53
C THR A 60 13.16 4.53 11.64
N HIS A 61 13.39 5.21 10.52
CA HIS A 61 13.72 6.64 10.47
C HIS A 61 13.43 7.24 9.09
N GLY A 62 13.30 8.57 9.01
CA GLY A 62 13.28 9.35 7.77
C GLY A 62 11.95 9.42 7.00
N TRP A 63 10.94 8.64 7.37
CA TRP A 63 9.64 8.59 6.68
C TRP A 63 8.67 9.72 7.05
N ASP A 64 8.91 10.39 8.16
CA ASP A 64 8.11 11.49 8.72
C ASP A 64 8.43 12.86 8.12
N LEU A 65 9.54 12.96 7.40
CA LEU A 65 10.08 14.21 6.84
C LEU A 65 9.29 14.75 5.63
N GLY A 66 8.44 13.93 5.01
CA GLY A 66 7.66 14.35 3.86
C GLY A 66 6.52 13.39 3.54
N PRO A 67 5.63 13.76 2.62
CA PRO A 67 4.63 12.83 2.12
C PRO A 67 5.29 11.77 1.23
N VAL A 68 4.67 10.60 1.19
CA VAL A 68 4.90 9.61 0.14
C VAL A 68 3.89 9.89 -0.98
N ARG A 69 4.38 9.97 -2.20
CA ARG A 69 3.59 10.15 -3.42
C ARG A 69 3.24 8.80 -4.03
N TYR A 70 1.98 8.62 -4.37
CA TYR A 70 1.45 7.44 -5.02
C TYR A 70 0.85 7.82 -6.35
N GLU A 71 1.10 7.00 -7.36
CA GLU A 71 0.60 7.25 -8.70
C GLU A 71 -0.01 5.98 -9.29
N LEU A 72 -1.03 6.18 -10.10
CA LEU A 72 -1.73 5.16 -10.87
C LEU A 72 -2.03 5.75 -12.25
N SER A 73 -1.75 5.00 -13.31
CA SER A 73 -2.24 5.32 -14.65
C SER A 73 -2.65 4.07 -15.41
N THR A 74 -3.52 4.24 -16.39
CA THR A 74 -4.04 3.16 -17.24
C THR A 74 -3.76 3.44 -18.71
N SER A 75 -3.71 2.39 -19.54
CA SER A 75 -3.49 2.53 -20.99
C SER A 75 -4.58 3.31 -21.72
N ASP A 76 -5.77 3.46 -21.13
CA ASP A 76 -6.86 4.28 -21.66
C ASP A 76 -6.83 5.74 -21.16
N GLY A 77 -5.77 6.15 -20.47
CA GLY A 77 -5.49 7.55 -20.14
C GLY A 77 -5.98 8.02 -18.77
N GLN A 78 -6.54 7.16 -17.93
CA GLN A 78 -6.88 7.55 -16.56
C GLN A 78 -5.58 7.74 -15.75
N CYS A 79 -5.57 8.73 -14.87
CA CYS A 79 -4.44 9.04 -14.01
C CYS A 79 -4.92 9.49 -12.63
N VAL A 80 -4.29 8.97 -11.59
CA VAL A 80 -4.51 9.36 -10.19
C VAL A 80 -3.17 9.59 -9.53
N VAL A 81 -3.04 10.72 -8.84
CA VAL A 81 -1.90 11.05 -7.99
C VAL A 81 -2.42 11.37 -6.60
N SER A 82 -1.80 10.80 -5.56
CA SER A 82 -2.13 11.10 -4.17
C SER A 82 -0.87 11.16 -3.32
N GLU A 83 -0.92 11.94 -2.24
CA GLU A 83 0.20 12.12 -1.32
C GLU A 83 -0.28 11.96 0.12
N CYS A 84 0.43 11.19 0.93
CA CYS A 84 0.18 11.12 2.38
C CYS A 84 1.44 10.74 3.16
N ARG A 85 1.56 11.20 4.40
CA ARG A 85 2.66 10.77 5.27
C ARG A 85 2.38 9.39 5.84
N LEU A 86 3.42 8.57 5.97
CA LEU A 86 3.26 7.22 6.53
C LEU A 86 2.84 7.23 8.01
N HIS A 87 3.06 8.34 8.73
CA HIS A 87 2.66 8.50 10.13
C HIS A 87 1.19 8.92 10.32
N ASP A 88 0.52 9.44 9.29
CA ASP A 88 -0.78 10.13 9.41
C ASP A 88 -1.99 9.19 9.56
N ILE A 89 -1.78 7.87 9.69
CA ILE A 89 -2.88 6.93 9.92
C ILE A 89 -3.28 6.98 11.40
N LYS A 90 -4.24 7.87 11.65
CA LYS A 90 -5.08 7.99 12.85
C LYS A 90 -5.44 6.57 13.34
N GLN A 91 -4.97 6.16 14.52
CA GLN A 91 -5.54 6.51 15.82
C GLN A 91 -7.07 6.29 15.81
N ASP A 92 -7.50 5.04 15.82
CA ASP A 92 -8.93 4.71 15.93
C ASP A 92 -9.22 3.69 17.03
N ASP A 93 -8.39 3.72 18.07
CA ASP A 93 -8.73 3.09 19.34
C ASP A 93 -8.59 4.18 20.41
N ALA A 94 -9.65 4.40 21.19
CA ALA A 94 -9.75 5.35 22.32
C ALA A 94 -8.76 5.09 23.47
N LYS A 95 -7.68 4.35 23.22
CA LYS A 95 -6.69 3.88 24.19
C LYS A 95 -5.26 4.37 23.90
N GLY A 96 -5.07 5.30 22.96
CA GLY A 96 -3.78 5.96 22.70
C GLY A 96 -2.61 5.01 22.39
N THR A 97 -2.90 3.72 22.11
CA THR A 97 -1.87 2.73 21.87
C THR A 97 -1.58 2.77 20.38
N ILE A 98 -0.43 3.36 20.04
CA ILE A 98 0.03 3.44 18.66
C ILE A 98 0.00 2.03 18.07
N LYS A 99 -0.77 1.78 17.00
CA LYS A 99 -0.75 0.52 16.21
C LYS A 99 0.56 0.38 15.41
N ARG A 100 1.67 0.77 16.02
CA ARG A 100 3.02 0.54 15.55
C ARG A 100 3.16 -0.98 15.45
N GLY A 101 3.28 -1.48 14.22
CA GLY A 101 3.58 -2.88 13.98
C GLY A 101 2.53 -3.72 13.25
N CYS A 102 1.45 -3.13 12.75
CA CYS A 102 0.47 -3.82 11.91
C CYS A 102 0.69 -3.54 10.41
N TRP A 103 0.22 -4.46 9.56
CA TRP A 103 0.13 -4.20 8.12
C TRP A 103 -0.96 -3.18 7.84
N ILE A 104 -0.66 -2.27 6.93
CA ILE A 104 -1.52 -1.16 6.56
C ILE A 104 -1.74 -1.18 5.04
N GLU A 105 -2.97 -0.95 4.61
CA GLU A 105 -3.33 -0.79 3.20
C GLU A 105 -3.43 0.70 2.82
N TYR A 106 -2.43 1.22 2.10
CA TYR A 106 -2.47 2.56 1.53
C TYR A 106 -3.19 2.52 0.18
N LYS A 107 -4.25 3.34 0.04
CA LYS A 107 -4.98 3.50 -1.21
C LYS A 107 -4.23 4.47 -2.11
N VAL A 108 -3.92 4.01 -3.33
CA VAL A 108 -3.36 4.88 -4.38
C VAL A 108 -4.47 5.67 -5.07
N GLY A 109 -5.50 4.95 -5.51
CA GLY A 109 -6.56 5.51 -6.33
C GLY A 109 -7.59 4.47 -6.77
N GLU A 110 -8.57 4.92 -7.53
CA GLU A 110 -9.51 4.07 -8.24
C GLU A 110 -9.40 4.31 -9.75
N PHE A 111 -9.66 3.27 -10.54
CA PHE A 111 -9.77 3.37 -12.00
C PHE A 111 -10.96 2.53 -12.48
N ILE A 112 -11.50 2.91 -13.63
CA ILE A 112 -12.67 2.29 -14.23
C ILE A 112 -12.23 1.38 -15.36
N VAL A 113 -12.79 0.18 -15.43
CA VAL A 113 -12.61 -0.71 -16.58
C VAL A 113 -13.91 -0.72 -17.38
N SER A 114 -13.84 -0.27 -18.62
CA SER A 114 -14.96 -0.26 -19.56
C SER A 114 -15.02 -1.55 -20.37
N ARG A 115 -16.21 -1.91 -20.88
CA ARG A 115 -16.43 -3.12 -21.71
C ARG A 115 -15.62 -3.16 -23.02
N SER A 116 -15.08 -2.03 -23.45
CA SER A 116 -14.43 -1.87 -24.76
C SER A 116 -13.01 -2.42 -24.85
N ASN A 117 -12.31 -2.63 -23.72
CA ASN A 117 -10.89 -3.00 -23.73
C ASN A 117 -10.70 -4.48 -23.34
N PRO A 118 -10.14 -5.33 -24.22
CA PRO A 118 -9.93 -6.75 -23.91
C PRO A 118 -8.84 -6.94 -22.84
N VAL A 119 -7.91 -5.99 -22.69
CA VAL A 119 -6.86 -5.98 -21.67
C VAL A 119 -6.66 -4.54 -21.19
N THR A 120 -6.61 -4.33 -19.87
CA THR A 120 -6.21 -3.05 -19.28
C THR A 120 -4.79 -3.17 -18.77
N GLU A 121 -3.92 -2.27 -19.20
CA GLU A 121 -2.61 -2.06 -18.58
C GLU A 121 -2.74 -1.02 -17.48
N VAL A 122 -2.23 -1.35 -16.31
CA VAL A 122 -2.23 -0.50 -15.11
C VAL A 122 -0.79 -0.32 -14.67
N ARG A 123 -0.33 0.94 -14.62
CA ARG A 123 0.98 1.34 -14.10
C ARG A 123 0.77 1.98 -12.74
N PHE A 124 1.69 1.73 -11.81
CA PHE A 124 1.59 2.29 -10.46
C PHE A 124 2.96 2.59 -9.88
N SER A 125 3.01 3.55 -8.96
CA SER A 125 4.22 3.87 -8.19
C SER A 125 3.92 4.33 -6.76
N MET A 126 4.92 4.16 -5.90
CA MET A 126 5.02 4.71 -4.54
C MET A 126 6.41 5.31 -4.40
N LYS A 127 6.52 6.60 -4.14
CA LYS A 127 7.79 7.34 -4.14
C LYS A 127 7.91 8.28 -2.95
N GLN A 128 9.09 8.33 -2.36
CA GLN A 128 9.53 9.42 -1.50
C GLN A 128 10.98 9.72 -1.84
N ILE A 129 11.16 10.74 -2.66
CA ILE A 129 12.48 11.19 -3.10
C ILE A 129 12.85 12.37 -2.22
N ASP A 130 13.62 12.10 -1.18
CA ASP A 130 14.14 13.12 -0.30
C ASP A 130 15.58 12.74 0.06
N CYS A 131 16.53 13.35 -0.62
CA CYS A 131 17.95 13.05 -0.47
C CYS A 131 18.59 13.76 0.73
N THR A 132 17.82 14.37 1.63
CA THR A 132 18.37 15.11 2.79
C THR A 132 18.64 14.20 3.98
N HIS A 133 17.90 13.09 4.10
CA HIS A 133 18.02 12.15 5.22
C HIS A 133 17.84 10.71 4.75
N SER A 134 18.59 9.80 5.37
CA SER A 134 18.39 8.38 5.14
C SER A 134 17.03 7.92 5.67
N LYS A 135 16.52 6.84 5.05
CA LYS A 135 15.22 6.24 5.34
C LYS A 135 15.42 4.76 5.60
N GLY A 136 14.76 4.23 6.61
CA GLY A 136 14.91 2.83 7.00
C GLY A 136 13.66 2.25 7.64
N GLY A 137 13.55 0.93 7.64
CA GLY A 137 12.52 0.20 8.38
C GLY A 137 11.15 0.12 7.69
N LEU A 138 11.06 0.28 6.37
CA LEU A 138 9.84 -0.01 5.61
C LEU A 138 9.84 -1.45 5.09
N CYS A 139 8.73 -2.15 5.33
CA CYS A 139 8.39 -3.43 4.73
C CYS A 139 7.28 -3.25 3.69
N LEU A 140 7.44 -3.83 2.50
CA LEU A 140 6.40 -3.91 1.48
C LEU A 140 6.02 -5.38 1.22
N ASP A 141 4.73 -5.71 1.32
CA ASP A 141 4.21 -7.09 1.12
C ASP A 141 3.58 -7.31 -0.25
N SER A 142 2.72 -6.38 -0.68
CA SER A 142 1.94 -6.60 -1.90
C SER A 142 1.37 -5.33 -2.49
N VAL A 143 1.06 -5.39 -3.79
CA VAL A 143 0.15 -4.47 -4.46
C VAL A 143 -1.10 -5.24 -4.85
N SER A 144 -2.27 -4.67 -4.58
CA SER A 144 -3.55 -5.33 -4.87
C SER A 144 -4.47 -4.45 -5.70
N ILE A 145 -5.16 -5.08 -6.65
CA ILE A 145 -6.20 -4.45 -7.49
C ILE A 145 -7.49 -5.24 -7.25
N ILE A 146 -8.46 -4.61 -6.60
CA ILE A 146 -9.69 -5.25 -6.14
C ILE A 146 -10.90 -4.40 -6.55
N PRO A 147 -12.02 -5.01 -6.99
CA PRO A 147 -13.27 -4.28 -7.18
C PRO A 147 -13.63 -3.41 -5.96
N SER A 148 -13.88 -2.13 -6.17
CA SER A 148 -14.11 -1.13 -5.11
C SER A 148 -15.30 -1.52 -4.22
N ASN A 149 -16.35 -2.11 -4.80
CA ASN A 149 -17.54 -2.57 -4.08
C ASN A 149 -17.24 -3.75 -3.14
N LEU A 150 -16.36 -4.67 -3.54
CA LEU A 150 -15.92 -5.78 -2.68
C LEU A 150 -15.14 -5.25 -1.46
N ARG A 151 -14.34 -4.20 -1.66
CA ARG A 151 -13.62 -3.52 -0.56
C ARG A 151 -14.58 -2.84 0.42
N ARG A 152 -15.63 -2.15 -0.06
CA ARG A 152 -16.63 -1.52 0.81
C ARG A 152 -17.29 -2.55 1.74
N ARG A 153 -17.66 -3.72 1.23
CA ARG A 153 -18.24 -4.82 2.03
C ARG A 153 -17.30 -5.37 3.09
N ARG A 154 -15.98 -5.45 2.81
CA ARG A 154 -14.99 -5.89 3.82
C ARG A 154 -14.87 -4.93 5.00
N ARG A 155 -15.11 -3.62 4.80
CA ARG A 155 -15.11 -2.63 5.89
C ARG A 155 -16.39 -2.67 6.73
N THR A 156 -17.53 -2.99 6.14
CA THR A 156 -18.81 -3.11 6.87
C THR A 156 -19.00 -4.48 7.52
N GLY A 157 -18.28 -5.51 7.08
CA GLY A 157 -18.39 -6.87 7.61
C GLY A 157 -17.72 -7.14 8.97
N SER A 158 -17.04 -6.16 9.59
CA SER A 158 -16.41 -6.32 10.91
C SER A 158 -17.34 -6.02 12.10
N PHE A 159 -18.63 -5.78 11.86
CA PHE A 159 -19.66 -5.79 12.91
C PHE A 159 -20.67 -6.88 12.58
N ARG A 160 -20.45 -8.09 13.09
CA ARG A 160 -21.52 -9.02 13.50
C ARG A 160 -20.96 -10.18 14.33
N LYS A 161 -21.46 -10.21 15.57
CA LYS A 161 -21.34 -11.17 16.67
C LYS A 161 -20.03 -11.15 17.45
#